data_AF-A0A3M1GX19-F1
#
_entry.id   AF-A0A3M1GX19-F1
#
_cell.length_a   1.000
_cell.length_b   1.000
_cell.length_c   1.000
_cell.angle_alpha   90.00
_cell.angle_beta   90.00
_cell.angle_gamma   90.00
#
_symmetry.space_group_name_H-M   'P 1'
#
loop_
_entity.id
_entity.type
_entity.pdbx_description
1 polymer ?
#
loop_
_entity_poly.entity_id
_entity_poly.type
_entity_poly.pdbx_seq_one_letter_code
_entity_poly.pdbx_strand_id
1 'polypeptide(L)'
;ETFALGVNMPARAVAFETLKKFDGIKRDWMRSRSFLQMAGRAGRRGIDEEGHVYANVDPEQDRLPELKAVMLGRAEEVDSRFQLSYATLLKLYSHLGEGIYDACKRSFAYFRHRKRRSSPFRNMVTLVERRIALLQQQGYLEGQRLTDKGRIAASIYGYEIALTELLHGRLIEKLEPQQLAALLVSIVYESKRDSWFLPLPRRLLKPLQQETQRLLGPFLLAESEMRLPPTKPLDWGLARAAWAWSEGAEFQELLSYTDAQPGDVVRTFRMAIQLIRQLHKPVHAMVDEPERQRVLRELLAETHRRLKRDEIDAERQLRQSLHADAGDEILEALPHERIEEEGIDDEALEHLLKDELRVTEPPRAALPEDGGNGARSPAVPHEQTPATPPEATSEPAAASPRAPSSLPGEPESAPEESEEAFAFFDLDAEEAAS
;
A
#
# COMPACT_ATOMS: atom_id res chain seq x y z
N GLU A 1 -13.25 -16.52 2.48
CA GLU A 1 -13.57 -15.06 2.52
C GLU A 1 -13.58 -14.43 1.14
N THR A 2 -12.52 -14.57 0.32
CA THR A 2 -12.43 -13.95 -1.02
C THR A 2 -13.62 -14.28 -1.93
N PHE A 3 -14.14 -15.51 -1.85
CA PHE A 3 -15.34 -15.93 -2.59
C PHE A 3 -16.59 -15.08 -2.26
N ALA A 4 -16.73 -14.63 -1.01
CA ALA A 4 -17.88 -13.84 -0.56
C ALA A 4 -17.79 -12.35 -0.92
N LEU A 5 -16.62 -11.86 -1.34
CA LEU A 5 -16.36 -10.44 -1.62
C LEU A 5 -16.54 -10.07 -3.10
N GLY A 6 -16.27 -11.00 -4.03
CA GLY A 6 -16.10 -10.66 -5.45
C GLY A 6 -17.10 -11.26 -6.45
N VAL A 7 -17.93 -12.23 -6.05
CA VAL A 7 -18.81 -12.95 -6.99
C VAL A 7 -20.26 -12.89 -6.51
N ASN A 8 -21.19 -12.52 -7.40
CA ASN A 8 -22.62 -12.57 -7.13
C ASN A 8 -23.17 -14.00 -7.31
N MET A 9 -22.67 -14.94 -6.51
CA MET A 9 -23.16 -16.33 -6.46
C MET A 9 -23.84 -16.57 -5.10
N PRO A 10 -25.16 -16.34 -4.99
CA PRO A 10 -25.91 -16.74 -3.81
C PRO A 10 -26.11 -18.27 -3.77
N ALA A 11 -26.15 -18.83 -2.57
CA ALA A 11 -26.35 -20.25 -2.31
C ALA A 11 -27.58 -20.46 -1.43
N ARG A 12 -28.17 -21.66 -1.43
CA ARG A 12 -29.31 -21.97 -0.53
C ARG A 12 -28.89 -21.93 0.95
N ALA A 13 -27.68 -22.37 1.25
CA ALA A 13 -27.14 -22.41 2.60
C ALA A 13 -25.65 -22.05 2.61
N VAL A 14 -25.19 -21.50 3.74
CA VAL A 14 -23.79 -21.22 4.04
C VAL A 14 -23.40 -21.95 5.32
N ALA A 15 -22.27 -22.64 5.31
CA ALA A 15 -21.72 -23.32 6.48
C ALA A 15 -20.34 -22.76 6.83
N PHE A 16 -20.15 -22.40 8.10
CA PHE A 16 -18.87 -21.96 8.65
C PHE A 16 -18.22 -23.12 9.40
N GLU A 17 -17.05 -23.57 8.93
CA GLU A 17 -16.22 -24.56 9.64
C GLU A 17 -15.61 -23.98 10.92
N THR A 18 -15.26 -22.69 10.89
CA THR A 18 -14.79 -21.94 12.04
C THR A 18 -15.18 -20.48 11.92
N LEU A 19 -15.37 -19.82 13.08
CA LEU A 19 -15.60 -18.39 13.19
C LEU A 19 -14.33 -17.61 13.54
N LYS A 20 -13.19 -18.29 13.60
CA LYS A 20 -11.87 -17.69 13.80
C LYS A 20 -11.15 -17.58 12.46
N LYS A 21 -10.41 -16.49 12.26
CA LYS A 21 -9.69 -16.15 11.04
C LYS A 21 -8.26 -15.78 11.38
N PHE A 22 -7.31 -16.22 10.54
CA PHE A 22 -5.94 -15.71 10.57
C PHE A 22 -5.88 -14.36 9.85
N ASP A 23 -5.41 -13.32 10.53
CA ASP A 23 -5.29 -11.96 9.98
C ASP A 23 -3.89 -11.62 9.45
N GLY A 24 -2.99 -12.61 9.40
CA GLY A 24 -1.59 -12.44 9.05
C GLY A 24 -0.65 -12.44 10.26
N ILE A 25 -1.19 -12.22 11.47
CA ILE A 25 -0.41 -12.19 12.72
C ILE A 25 -0.91 -13.28 13.68
N LYS A 26 -2.22 -13.35 13.90
CA LYS A 26 -2.84 -14.31 14.82
C LYS A 26 -4.15 -14.86 14.26
N ARG A 27 -4.55 -16.01 14.79
CA ARG A 27 -5.92 -16.49 14.64
C ARG A 27 -6.77 -15.79 15.68
N ASP A 28 -7.71 -14.97 15.22
CA ASP A 28 -8.64 -14.24 16.08
C ASP A 28 -10.08 -14.38 15.58
N TRP A 29 -11.05 -13.99 16.38
CA TRP A 29 -12.46 -14.02 15.99
C TRP A 29 -12.73 -13.15 14.77
N MET A 30 -13.57 -13.67 13.87
CA MET A 30 -14.01 -12.91 12.70
C MET A 30 -14.83 -11.69 13.13
N ARG A 31 -14.62 -10.59 12.43
CA ARG A 31 -15.41 -9.36 12.56
C ARG A 31 -16.88 -9.58 12.21
N SER A 32 -17.81 -8.93 12.90
CA SER A 32 -19.25 -9.11 12.67
C SER A 32 -19.62 -8.75 11.24
N ARG A 33 -18.98 -7.71 10.66
CA ARG A 33 -19.17 -7.35 9.24
C ARG A 33 -18.81 -8.50 8.29
N SER A 34 -17.67 -9.15 8.50
CA SER A 34 -17.21 -10.25 7.63
C SER A 34 -18.12 -11.47 7.77
N PHE A 35 -18.60 -11.76 8.98
CA PHE A 35 -19.60 -12.81 9.20
C PHE A 35 -20.90 -12.51 8.44
N LEU A 36 -21.47 -11.30 8.61
CA LEU A 36 -22.69 -10.89 7.93
C LEU A 36 -22.54 -10.90 6.41
N GLN A 37 -21.38 -10.51 5.88
CA GLN A 37 -21.10 -10.56 4.45
C GLN A 37 -21.08 -11.99 3.90
N MET A 38 -20.49 -12.93 4.63
CA MET A 38 -20.46 -14.34 4.24
C MET A 38 -21.82 -15.01 4.42
N ALA A 39 -22.47 -14.80 5.57
CA ALA A 39 -23.78 -15.33 5.89
C ALA A 39 -24.88 -14.81 4.94
N GLY A 40 -24.79 -13.55 4.52
CA GLY A 40 -25.72 -12.92 3.57
C GLY A 40 -25.70 -13.51 2.15
N ARG A 41 -24.80 -14.47 1.87
CA ARG A 41 -24.83 -15.27 0.63
C ARG A 41 -25.85 -16.42 0.70
N ALA A 42 -26.37 -16.75 1.88
CA ALA A 42 -27.42 -17.74 2.04
C ALA A 42 -28.80 -17.17 1.63
N GLY A 43 -29.56 -17.94 0.87
CA GLY A 43 -30.86 -17.58 0.33
C GLY A 43 -30.76 -16.96 -1.06
N ARG A 44 -31.26 -17.67 -2.07
CA ARG A 44 -31.34 -17.16 -3.45
C ARG A 44 -32.68 -16.43 -3.63
N ARG A 45 -32.60 -15.12 -3.87
CA ARG A 45 -33.76 -14.25 -4.04
C ARG A 45 -34.72 -14.80 -5.12
N GLY A 46 -35.97 -15.00 -4.74
CA GLY A 46 -37.02 -15.49 -5.64
C GLY A 46 -37.04 -17.01 -5.87
N ILE A 47 -36.15 -17.76 -5.21
CA ILE A 47 -36.09 -19.23 -5.30
C ILE A 47 -36.26 -19.85 -3.91
N ASP A 48 -35.51 -19.36 -2.92
CA ASP A 48 -35.55 -19.90 -1.56
C ASP A 48 -36.43 -18.99 -0.66
N GLU A 49 -37.29 -19.58 0.17
CA GLU A 49 -38.13 -18.84 1.14
C GLU A 49 -37.29 -18.24 2.28
N GLU A 50 -36.23 -18.97 2.67
CA GLU A 50 -35.28 -18.56 3.70
C GLU A 50 -33.85 -19.03 3.33
N GLY A 51 -32.85 -18.35 3.89
CA GLY A 51 -31.45 -18.73 3.76
C GLY A 51 -30.95 -19.40 5.04
N HIS A 52 -30.35 -20.58 4.92
CA HIS A 52 -29.83 -21.30 6.09
C HIS A 52 -28.35 -21.01 6.33
N VAL A 53 -28.00 -20.71 7.58
CA VAL A 53 -26.62 -20.46 8.00
C VAL A 53 -26.27 -21.41 9.15
N TYR A 54 -25.22 -22.20 8.96
CA TYR A 54 -24.71 -23.14 9.96
C TYR A 54 -23.32 -22.71 10.39
N ALA A 55 -23.01 -22.80 11.68
CA ALA A 55 -21.66 -22.58 12.18
C ALA A 55 -21.26 -23.74 13.08
N ASN A 56 -20.09 -24.32 12.82
CA ASN A 56 -19.47 -25.26 13.72
C ASN A 56 -18.85 -24.50 14.89
N VAL A 57 -19.21 -24.90 16.10
CA VAL A 57 -18.82 -24.25 17.35
C VAL A 57 -18.43 -25.33 18.33
N ASP A 58 -17.28 -25.17 18.99
CA ASP A 58 -16.82 -26.07 20.04
C ASP A 58 -17.26 -25.51 21.41
N PRO A 59 -18.22 -26.11 22.13
CA PRO A 59 -18.72 -25.58 23.40
C PRO A 59 -17.66 -25.49 24.51
N GLU A 60 -16.57 -26.25 24.43
CA GLU A 60 -15.49 -26.23 25.42
C GLU A 60 -14.48 -25.11 25.14
N GLN A 61 -14.27 -24.76 23.87
CA GLN A 61 -13.27 -23.78 23.45
C GLN A 61 -13.87 -22.41 23.08
N ASP A 62 -15.09 -22.39 22.59
CA ASP A 62 -15.76 -21.22 22.04
C ASP A 62 -16.73 -20.62 23.05
N ARG A 63 -16.28 -19.53 23.66
CA ARG A 63 -17.02 -18.81 24.68
C ARG A 63 -18.21 -18.05 24.07
N LEU A 64 -19.34 -18.09 24.77
CA LEU A 64 -20.60 -17.46 24.33
C LEU A 64 -20.52 -15.95 24.06
N PRO A 65 -19.80 -15.12 24.85
CA PRO A 65 -19.69 -13.68 24.57
C PRO A 65 -19.06 -13.39 23.21
N GLU A 66 -18.03 -14.13 22.83
CA GLU A 66 -17.30 -13.99 21.58
C GLU A 66 -18.18 -14.42 20.40
N LEU A 67 -18.89 -15.54 20.52
CA LEU A 67 -19.88 -15.97 19.53
C LEU A 67 -20.99 -14.93 19.31
N LYS A 68 -21.51 -14.35 20.40
CA LYS A 68 -22.49 -13.26 20.33
C LYS A 68 -21.91 -12.02 19.67
N ALA A 69 -20.65 -11.69 19.92
CA ALA A 69 -19.99 -10.57 19.27
C ALA A 69 -19.89 -10.79 17.75
N VAL A 70 -19.53 -11.99 17.30
CA VAL A 70 -19.47 -12.30 15.86
C VAL A 70 -20.86 -12.23 15.22
N MET A 71 -21.85 -12.90 15.79
CA MET A 71 -23.16 -13.11 15.15
C MET A 71 -24.14 -11.94 15.34
N LEU A 72 -24.14 -11.32 16.51
CA LEU A 72 -25.10 -10.28 16.92
C LEU A 72 -24.44 -8.91 17.12
N GLY A 73 -23.12 -8.82 16.93
CA GLY A 73 -22.38 -7.57 17.01
C GLY A 73 -22.82 -6.58 15.95
N ARG A 74 -22.65 -5.29 16.25
CA ARG A 74 -22.84 -4.24 15.26
C ARG A 74 -21.68 -4.29 14.27
N ALA A 75 -21.99 -4.11 12.98
CA ALA A 75 -20.95 -3.91 11.98
C ALA A 75 -20.04 -2.76 12.43
N GLU A 76 -18.73 -2.98 12.38
CA GLU A 76 -17.75 -2.01 12.85
C GLU A 76 -17.83 -0.71 12.05
N GLU A 77 -17.23 0.37 12.53
CA GLU A 77 -17.08 1.59 11.74
C GLU A 77 -16.10 1.36 10.57
N VAL A 78 -16.16 2.23 9.55
CA VAL A 78 -15.16 2.22 8.49
C VAL A 78 -13.89 2.88 9.02
N ASP A 79 -12.77 2.16 8.97
CA ASP A 79 -11.45 2.69 9.29
C ASP A 79 -10.77 3.23 8.02
N SER A 80 -10.03 4.34 8.13
CA SER A 80 -9.25 4.86 7.00
C SER A 80 -8.09 3.93 6.68
N ARG A 81 -7.91 3.62 5.39
CA ARG A 81 -6.72 2.95 4.86
C ARG A 81 -5.81 3.89 4.08
N PHE A 82 -5.99 5.19 4.28
CA PHE A 82 -5.18 6.21 3.60
C PHE A 82 -3.71 6.04 3.98
N GLN A 83 -2.89 5.74 2.98
CA GLN A 83 -1.44 5.66 3.06
C GLN A 83 -0.87 6.36 1.83
N LEU A 84 0.11 7.23 2.03
CA LEU A 84 0.80 7.88 0.93
C LEU A 84 1.94 6.96 0.47
N SER A 85 1.84 6.38 -0.72
CA SER A 85 2.99 5.72 -1.36
C SER A 85 4.05 6.76 -1.73
N TYR A 86 5.29 6.34 -1.99
CA TYR A 86 6.34 7.28 -2.43
C TYR A 86 5.98 7.92 -3.77
N ALA A 87 5.38 7.16 -4.69
CA ALA A 87 4.91 7.69 -5.97
C ALA A 87 3.84 8.78 -5.80
N THR A 88 2.83 8.51 -4.96
CA THR A 88 1.77 9.49 -4.66
C THR A 88 2.35 10.71 -3.96
N LEU A 89 3.27 10.50 -3.02
CA LEU A 89 3.95 11.57 -2.32
C LEU A 89 4.74 12.48 -3.28
N LEU A 90 5.50 11.89 -4.20
CA LEU A 90 6.24 12.62 -5.23
C LEU A 90 5.32 13.46 -6.11
N LYS A 91 4.23 12.87 -6.62
CA LYS A 91 3.23 13.58 -7.43
C LYS A 91 2.59 14.73 -6.64
N LEU A 92 2.12 14.47 -5.42
CA LEU A 92 1.44 15.48 -4.62
C LEU A 92 2.38 16.62 -4.22
N TYR A 93 3.57 16.28 -3.76
CA TYR A 93 4.54 17.27 -3.31
C TYR A 93 5.03 18.13 -4.47
N SER A 94 5.20 17.57 -5.67
CA SER A 94 5.61 18.38 -6.82
C SER A 94 4.58 19.45 -7.20
N HIS A 95 3.28 19.17 -6.99
CA HIS A 95 2.20 20.12 -7.29
C HIS A 95 1.89 21.07 -6.13
N LEU A 96 1.85 20.56 -4.89
CA LEU A 96 1.38 21.30 -3.72
C LEU A 96 2.49 21.90 -2.87
N GLY A 97 3.73 21.41 -2.98
CA GLY A 97 4.82 21.76 -2.07
C GLY A 97 4.41 21.49 -0.61
N GLU A 98 4.62 22.47 0.26
CA GLU A 98 4.22 22.39 1.67
C GLU A 98 2.69 22.32 1.88
N GLY A 99 1.88 22.67 0.86
CA GLY A 99 0.42 22.49 0.89
C GLY A 99 -0.01 21.02 1.07
N ILE A 100 0.89 20.06 0.87
CA ILE A 100 0.63 18.63 1.13
C ILE A 100 0.24 18.36 2.59
N TYR A 101 0.76 19.14 3.55
CA TYR A 101 0.45 18.98 4.97
C TYR A 101 -1.01 19.36 5.27
N ASP A 102 -1.55 20.32 4.52
CA ASP A 102 -2.96 20.69 4.59
C ASP A 102 -3.85 19.67 3.88
N ALA A 103 -3.41 19.13 2.73
CA ALA A 103 -4.11 18.03 2.08
C ALA A 103 -4.24 16.81 3.01
N CYS A 104 -3.20 16.50 3.79
CA CYS A 104 -3.24 15.44 4.81
C CYS A 104 -4.31 15.70 5.89
N LYS A 105 -4.61 16.96 6.24
CA LYS A 105 -5.69 17.32 7.17
C LYS A 105 -7.08 17.06 6.60
N ARG A 106 -7.23 16.94 5.28
CA ARG A 106 -8.53 16.63 4.65
C ARG A 106 -8.79 15.12 4.54
N SER A 107 -7.82 14.28 4.90
CA SER A 107 -7.98 12.83 4.89
C SER A 107 -9.03 12.32 5.89
N PHE A 108 -9.72 11.23 5.54
CA PHE A 108 -10.69 10.58 6.43
C PHE A 108 -10.04 10.09 7.75
N ALA A 109 -8.76 9.70 7.69
CA ALA A 109 -7.95 9.38 8.86
C ALA A 109 -7.94 10.56 9.85
N TYR A 110 -7.67 11.78 9.36
CA TYR A 110 -7.71 12.97 10.19
C TYR A 110 -9.09 13.26 10.76
N PHE A 111 -10.15 13.19 9.93
CA PHE A 111 -11.53 13.46 10.35
C PHE A 111 -11.95 12.60 11.56
N ARG A 112 -11.58 11.32 11.55
CA ARG A 112 -11.89 10.40 12.66
C ARG A 112 -11.12 10.71 13.94
N HIS A 113 -9.86 11.13 13.84
CA HIS A 113 -9.04 11.45 15.01
C HIS A 113 -9.30 12.84 15.59
N ARG A 114 -9.91 13.77 14.82
CA ARG A 114 -10.34 15.09 15.29
C ARG A 114 -11.29 15.01 16.49
N LYS A 115 -12.17 13.99 16.53
CA LYS A 115 -13.10 13.76 17.66
C LYS A 115 -12.44 13.19 18.92
N ARG A 116 -11.20 12.67 18.83
CA ARG A 116 -10.52 11.92 19.91
C ARG A 116 -9.37 12.67 20.60
N ARG A 117 -9.18 13.98 20.35
CA ARG A 117 -8.08 14.83 20.93
C ARG A 117 -6.69 14.17 20.86
N SER A 118 -6.37 13.52 19.75
CA SER A 118 -5.30 12.53 19.67
C SER A 118 -4.09 13.00 18.84
N SER A 119 -2.88 12.58 19.25
CA SER A 119 -1.55 12.69 18.60
C SER A 119 -1.34 12.10 17.17
N PRO A 120 -2.16 11.17 16.62
CA PRO A 120 -1.90 10.47 15.37
C PRO A 120 -1.70 11.33 14.13
N PHE A 121 -2.32 12.52 14.08
CA PHE A 121 -2.08 13.45 12.97
C PHE A 121 -0.64 13.96 12.96
N ARG A 122 -0.09 14.29 14.12
CA ARG A 122 1.30 14.74 14.25
C ARG A 122 2.26 13.66 13.77
N ASN A 123 1.95 12.39 14.07
CA ASN A 123 2.72 11.25 13.58
C ASN A 123 2.65 11.12 12.05
N MET A 124 1.48 11.32 11.44
CA MET A 124 1.32 11.28 9.98
C MET A 124 2.10 12.40 9.29
N VAL A 125 2.02 13.64 9.79
CA VAL A 125 2.79 14.78 9.24
C VAL A 125 4.28 14.52 9.37
N THR A 126 4.75 14.11 10.55
CA THR A 126 6.17 13.77 10.79
C THR A 126 6.64 12.67 9.85
N LEU A 127 5.79 11.67 9.58
CA LEU A 127 6.10 10.60 8.64
C LEU A 127 6.25 11.13 7.20
N VAL A 128 5.35 12.02 6.76
CA VAL A 128 5.42 12.66 5.44
C VAL A 128 6.68 13.52 5.31
N GLU A 129 7.00 14.33 6.32
CA GLU A 129 8.21 15.16 6.37
C GLU A 129 9.48 14.30 6.20
N ARG A 130 9.60 13.20 6.96
CA ARG A 130 10.74 12.29 6.87
C ARG A 130 10.84 11.61 5.50
N ARG A 131 9.71 11.23 4.90
CA ARG A 131 9.71 10.64 3.55
C ARG A 131 10.14 11.65 2.48
N ILE A 132 9.70 12.92 2.58
CA ILE A 132 10.15 13.98 1.68
C ILE A 132 11.66 14.20 1.83
N ALA A 133 12.14 14.27 3.08
CA ALA A 133 13.57 14.42 3.36
C ALA A 133 14.40 13.26 2.78
N LEU A 134 13.93 12.01 2.93
CA LEU A 134 14.55 10.84 2.30
C LEU A 134 14.60 10.99 0.77
N LEU A 135 13.47 11.34 0.15
CA LEU A 135 13.39 11.50 -1.31
C LEU A 135 14.30 12.62 -1.83
N GLN A 136 14.46 13.70 -1.08
CA GLN A 136 15.44 14.77 -1.39
C GLN A 136 16.87 14.27 -1.25
N GLN A 137 17.22 13.58 -0.14
CA GLN A 137 18.55 13.01 0.08
C GLN A 137 18.94 11.99 -1.01
N GLN A 138 17.98 11.18 -1.48
CA GLN A 138 18.19 10.13 -2.47
C GLN A 138 18.06 10.62 -3.93
N GLY A 139 17.91 11.93 -4.13
CA GLY A 139 17.91 12.56 -5.45
C GLY A 139 16.64 12.36 -6.28
N TYR A 140 15.50 12.08 -5.64
CA TYR A 140 14.18 12.05 -6.30
C TYR A 140 13.57 13.46 -6.43
N LEU A 141 13.95 14.37 -5.53
CA LEU A 141 13.44 15.74 -5.46
C LEU A 141 14.60 16.75 -5.36
N GLU A 142 14.48 17.85 -6.09
CA GLU A 142 15.29 19.06 -5.93
C GLU A 142 14.37 20.21 -5.51
N GLY A 143 14.34 20.51 -4.20
CA GLY A 143 13.29 21.35 -3.62
C GLY A 143 11.92 20.71 -3.87
N GLN A 144 11.06 21.39 -4.63
CA GLN A 144 9.74 20.90 -5.03
C GLN A 144 9.75 20.19 -6.40
N ARG A 145 10.83 20.30 -7.19
CA ARG A 145 10.88 19.78 -8.55
C ARG A 145 11.25 18.29 -8.56
N LEU A 146 10.56 17.51 -9.39
CA LEU A 146 10.94 16.11 -9.66
C LEU A 146 12.20 16.05 -10.53
N THR A 147 13.22 15.36 -10.04
CA THR A 147 14.37 14.96 -10.86
C THR A 147 13.95 13.89 -11.88
N ASP A 148 14.84 13.49 -12.78
CA ASP A 148 14.55 12.42 -13.74
C ASP A 148 14.20 11.11 -13.03
N LYS A 149 14.92 10.81 -11.95
CA LYS A 149 14.65 9.70 -11.03
C LYS A 149 13.28 9.85 -10.35
N GLY A 150 12.95 11.05 -9.88
CA GLY A 150 11.65 11.39 -9.31
C GLY A 150 10.48 11.19 -10.29
N ARG A 151 10.67 11.56 -11.56
CA ARG A 151 9.63 11.38 -12.61
C ARG A 151 9.39 9.91 -12.92
N ILE A 152 10.42 9.07 -12.91
CA ILE A 152 10.28 7.62 -13.04
C ILE A 152 9.44 7.07 -11.87
N ALA A 153 9.83 7.35 -10.63
CA ALA A 153 9.10 6.84 -9.46
C ALA A 153 7.66 7.33 -9.37
N ALA A 154 7.41 8.60 -9.72
CA ALA A 154 6.05 9.15 -9.76
C ALA A 154 5.14 8.46 -10.79
N SER A 155 5.70 7.74 -11.76
CA SER A 155 4.95 7.04 -12.81
C SER A 155 4.64 5.56 -12.50
N ILE A 156 5.17 5.03 -11.39
CA ILE A 156 5.08 3.62 -11.00
C ILE A 156 4.27 3.53 -9.69
N TYR A 157 3.48 2.47 -9.53
CA TYR A 157 2.61 2.29 -8.37
C TYR A 157 2.95 0.99 -7.62
N GLY A 158 3.17 1.11 -6.31
CA GLY A 158 3.32 -0.01 -5.37
C GLY A 158 4.77 -0.49 -5.18
N TYR A 159 5.55 -0.53 -6.27
CA TYR A 159 6.94 -0.98 -6.28
C TYR A 159 7.89 0.08 -6.86
N GLU A 160 7.53 1.35 -6.68
CA GLU A 160 8.18 2.49 -7.34
C GLU A 160 9.66 2.61 -7.02
N ILE A 161 10.09 2.37 -5.78
CA ILE A 161 11.49 2.51 -5.38
C ILE A 161 12.34 1.45 -6.08
N ALA A 162 11.99 0.17 -5.93
CA ALA A 162 12.73 -0.93 -6.53
C ALA A 162 12.87 -0.75 -8.04
N LEU A 163 11.75 -0.54 -8.74
CA LEU A 163 11.77 -0.36 -10.20
C LEU A 163 12.54 0.89 -10.63
N THR A 164 12.44 1.99 -9.88
CA THR A 164 13.16 3.22 -10.20
C THR A 164 14.67 3.07 -10.02
N GLU A 165 15.14 2.50 -8.91
CA GLU A 165 16.58 2.29 -8.69
C GLU A 165 17.17 1.34 -9.75
N LEU A 166 16.44 0.30 -10.15
CA LEU A 166 16.90 -0.66 -11.16
C LEU A 166 16.95 -0.04 -12.58
N LEU A 167 15.94 0.77 -12.93
CA LEU A 167 15.89 1.46 -14.22
C LEU A 167 16.89 2.62 -14.28
N HIS A 168 16.96 3.45 -13.24
CA HIS A 168 17.89 4.57 -13.16
C HIS A 168 19.35 4.08 -13.08
N GLY A 169 19.60 3.00 -12.32
CA GLY A 169 20.90 2.34 -12.19
C GLY A 169 21.36 1.55 -13.42
N ARG A 170 20.60 1.57 -14.51
CA ARG A 170 20.92 0.91 -15.78
C ARG A 170 21.10 -0.61 -15.68
N LEU A 171 20.44 -1.26 -14.73
CA LEU A 171 20.48 -2.72 -14.61
C LEU A 171 19.58 -3.37 -15.65
N ILE A 172 18.36 -2.86 -15.83
CA ILE A 172 17.32 -3.49 -16.66
C ILE A 172 17.84 -3.73 -18.08
N GLU A 173 18.46 -2.75 -18.73
CA GLU A 173 18.98 -2.88 -20.11
C GLU A 173 20.16 -3.86 -20.26
N LYS A 174 20.75 -4.34 -19.17
CA LYS A 174 21.85 -5.32 -19.19
C LYS A 174 21.34 -6.76 -19.03
N LEU A 175 20.05 -6.94 -18.76
CA LEU A 175 19.46 -8.24 -18.49
C LEU A 175 18.93 -8.89 -19.76
N GLU A 176 19.07 -10.21 -19.80
CA GLU A 176 18.32 -11.04 -20.73
C GLU A 176 16.84 -11.17 -20.29
N PRO A 177 15.90 -11.49 -21.18
CA PRO A 177 14.48 -11.59 -20.85
C PRO A 177 14.18 -12.51 -19.66
N GLN A 178 14.93 -13.61 -19.52
CA GLN A 178 14.77 -14.57 -18.42
C GLN A 178 15.22 -14.01 -17.08
N GLN A 179 16.31 -13.24 -17.09
CA GLN A 179 16.82 -12.56 -15.90
C GLN A 179 15.86 -11.46 -15.45
N LEU A 180 15.30 -10.71 -16.40
CA LEU A 180 14.30 -9.69 -16.11
C LEU A 180 13.01 -10.32 -15.55
N ALA A 181 12.55 -11.44 -16.10
CA ALA A 181 11.41 -12.19 -15.57
C ALA A 181 11.63 -12.61 -14.11
N ALA A 182 12.79 -13.22 -13.81
CA ALA A 182 13.14 -13.62 -12.45
C ALA A 182 13.21 -12.43 -11.47
N LEU A 183 13.81 -11.32 -11.90
CA LEU A 183 13.90 -10.09 -11.11
C LEU A 183 12.51 -9.51 -10.81
N LEU A 184 11.64 -9.36 -11.81
CA LEU A 184 10.31 -8.76 -11.62
C LEU A 184 9.42 -9.63 -10.75
N VAL A 185 9.48 -10.96 -10.90
CA VAL A 185 8.78 -11.89 -9.99
C VAL A 185 9.31 -11.72 -8.57
N SER A 186 10.62 -11.56 -8.37
CA SER A 186 11.19 -11.38 -7.04
C SER A 186 10.81 -10.05 -6.35
N ILE A 187 10.40 -9.03 -7.11
CA ILE A 187 9.90 -7.77 -6.57
C ILE A 187 8.49 -7.93 -5.99
N VAL A 188 7.65 -8.76 -6.63
CA VAL A 188 6.23 -8.88 -6.29
C VAL A 188 5.89 -10.08 -5.43
N TYR A 189 6.76 -11.09 -5.40
CA TYR A 189 6.52 -12.32 -4.67
C TYR A 189 6.73 -12.11 -3.16
N GLU A 190 5.90 -12.80 -2.37
CA GLU A 190 5.99 -12.83 -0.91
C GLU A 190 5.81 -14.28 -0.46
N SER A 191 6.89 -14.90 -0.01
CA SER A 191 6.86 -16.26 0.54
C SER A 191 6.06 -16.31 1.84
N LYS A 192 5.37 -17.43 2.05
CA LYS A 192 4.76 -17.75 3.35
C LYS A 192 5.84 -18.33 4.27
N ARG A 193 5.66 -18.22 5.59
CA ARG A 193 6.54 -18.90 6.55
C ARG A 193 6.60 -20.40 6.21
N ASP A 194 7.80 -20.96 6.29
CA ASP A 194 8.09 -22.37 6.02
C ASP A 194 7.84 -22.84 4.57
N SER A 195 7.73 -21.92 3.60
CA SER A 195 7.60 -22.29 2.18
C SER A 195 8.90 -22.89 1.65
N TRP A 196 8.76 -23.97 0.87
CA TRP A 196 9.86 -24.59 0.15
C TRP A 196 9.95 -24.09 -1.30
N PHE A 197 11.17 -23.85 -1.77
CA PHE A 197 11.46 -23.52 -3.16
C PHE A 197 12.80 -24.08 -3.62
N LEU A 198 12.91 -24.31 -4.92
CA LEU A 198 14.14 -24.73 -5.57
C LEU A 198 14.85 -23.50 -6.15
N PRO A 199 15.96 -23.04 -5.54
CA PRO A 199 16.62 -21.81 -5.98
C PRO A 199 17.27 -21.96 -7.36
N LEU A 200 17.47 -20.81 -8.02
CA LEU A 200 18.35 -20.73 -9.20
C LEU A 200 19.79 -21.11 -8.83
N PRO A 201 20.56 -21.69 -9.77
CA PRO A 201 21.98 -21.94 -9.55
C PRO A 201 22.72 -20.68 -9.11
N ARG A 202 23.53 -20.78 -8.04
CA ARG A 202 24.24 -19.64 -7.43
C ARG A 202 25.02 -18.79 -8.44
N ARG A 203 25.61 -19.40 -9.47
CA ARG A 203 26.35 -18.71 -10.55
C ARG A 203 25.50 -17.72 -11.36
N LEU A 204 24.19 -17.99 -11.48
CA LEU A 204 23.24 -17.13 -12.21
C LEU A 204 22.61 -16.10 -11.28
N LEU A 205 22.30 -16.51 -10.05
CA LEU A 205 21.55 -15.69 -9.10
C LEU A 205 22.42 -14.67 -8.36
N LYS A 206 23.63 -15.06 -7.91
CA LYS A 206 24.50 -14.22 -7.07
C LYS A 206 24.86 -12.89 -7.73
N PRO A 207 25.25 -12.82 -9.03
CA PRO A 207 25.55 -11.53 -9.67
C PRO A 207 24.33 -10.60 -9.71
N LEU A 208 23.15 -11.15 -10.01
CA LEU A 208 21.90 -10.40 -10.07
C LEU A 208 21.50 -9.85 -8.69
N GLN A 209 21.63 -10.67 -7.64
CA GLN A 209 21.39 -10.26 -6.26
C GLN A 209 22.35 -9.16 -5.79
N GLN A 210 23.65 -9.32 -6.07
CA GLN A 210 24.67 -8.34 -5.69
C GLN A 210 24.43 -6.99 -6.36
N GLU A 211 24.15 -6.99 -7.66
CA GLU A 211 23.91 -5.74 -8.40
C GLU A 211 22.60 -5.06 -7.97
N THR A 212 21.55 -5.85 -7.70
CA THR A 212 20.30 -5.34 -7.13
C THR A 212 20.53 -4.72 -5.75
N GLN A 213 21.27 -5.40 -4.87
CA GLN A 213 21.59 -4.89 -3.54
C GLN A 213 22.48 -3.65 -3.60
N ARG A 214 23.41 -3.57 -4.55
CA ARG A 214 24.25 -2.38 -4.78
C ARG A 214 23.41 -1.16 -5.15
N LEU A 215 22.34 -1.34 -5.93
CA LEU A 215 21.46 -0.27 -6.38
C LEU A 215 20.40 0.12 -5.34
N LEU A 216 19.72 -0.86 -4.71
CA LEU A 216 18.66 -0.58 -3.73
C LEU A 216 19.20 -0.32 -2.31
N GLY A 217 20.31 -0.94 -1.94
CA GLY A 217 20.85 -0.94 -0.58
C GLY A 217 21.00 0.45 0.04
N PRO A 218 21.57 1.46 -0.66
CA PRO A 218 21.69 2.81 -0.12
C PRO A 218 20.35 3.45 0.26
N PHE A 219 19.30 3.23 -0.55
CA PHE A 219 17.96 3.74 -0.25
C PHE A 219 17.38 3.04 0.98
N LEU A 220 17.44 1.70 1.03
CA LEU A 220 16.90 0.90 2.13
C LEU A 220 17.59 1.21 3.46
N LEU A 221 18.91 1.43 3.42
CA LEU A 221 19.67 1.84 4.60
C LEU A 221 19.21 3.20 5.11
N ALA A 222 19.12 4.21 4.23
CA ALA A 222 18.67 5.55 4.62
C ALA A 222 17.20 5.56 5.12
N GLU A 223 16.33 4.73 4.53
CA GLU A 223 14.95 4.55 4.99
C GLU A 223 14.91 3.99 6.43
N SER A 224 15.74 2.99 6.71
CA SER A 224 15.90 2.39 8.04
C SER A 224 16.44 3.40 9.06
N GLU A 225 17.49 4.16 8.71
CA GLU A 225 18.07 5.21 9.55
C GLU A 225 17.05 6.28 9.96
N MET A 226 16.12 6.62 9.05
CA MET A 226 15.03 7.57 9.31
C MET A 226 13.84 6.96 10.08
N ARG A 227 13.91 5.66 10.42
CA ARG A 227 12.85 4.89 11.08
C ARG A 227 11.52 4.95 10.32
N LEU A 228 11.61 4.90 8.99
CA LEU A 228 10.45 4.84 8.12
C LEU A 228 9.93 3.40 8.00
N PRO A 229 8.64 3.19 7.70
CA PRO A 229 8.13 1.87 7.36
C PRO A 229 8.95 1.27 6.21
N PRO A 230 9.54 0.08 6.37
CA PRO A 230 10.51 -0.44 5.42
C PRO A 230 9.86 -0.81 4.09
N THR A 231 10.55 -0.49 3.01
CA THR A 231 10.33 -1.05 1.69
C THR A 231 10.68 -2.53 1.73
N LYS A 232 9.79 -3.37 1.18
CA LYS A 232 9.95 -4.82 1.25
C LYS A 232 11.22 -5.26 0.48
N PRO A 233 12.03 -6.18 1.03
CA PRO A 233 13.14 -6.78 0.29
C PRO A 233 12.61 -7.68 -0.82
N LEU A 234 13.45 -7.93 -1.83
CA LEU A 234 13.10 -8.85 -2.92
C LEU A 234 13.17 -10.30 -2.45
N ASP A 235 12.16 -11.07 -2.85
CA ASP A 235 12.04 -12.49 -2.54
C ASP A 235 12.36 -13.35 -3.78
N TRP A 236 13.47 -14.07 -3.74
CA TRP A 236 13.95 -14.86 -4.87
C TRP A 236 13.36 -16.27 -4.93
N GLY A 237 12.37 -16.61 -4.10
CA GLY A 237 11.78 -17.95 -4.00
C GLY A 237 11.24 -18.47 -5.33
N LEU A 238 10.49 -17.65 -6.08
CA LEU A 238 9.95 -18.01 -7.40
C LEU A 238 10.87 -17.65 -8.58
N ALA A 239 12.12 -17.21 -8.33
CA ALA A 239 13.02 -16.78 -9.40
C ALA A 239 13.32 -17.90 -10.41
N ARG A 240 13.45 -19.15 -9.94
CA ARG A 240 13.68 -20.31 -10.82
C ARG A 240 12.47 -20.62 -11.68
N ALA A 241 11.28 -20.62 -11.09
CA ALA A 241 10.03 -20.83 -11.83
C ALA A 241 9.85 -19.76 -12.91
N ALA A 242 10.11 -18.49 -12.58
CA ALA A 242 10.04 -17.39 -13.53
C ALA A 242 11.04 -17.52 -14.68
N TRP A 243 12.27 -17.94 -14.37
CA TRP A 243 13.29 -18.22 -15.38
C TRP A 243 12.85 -19.33 -16.31
N ALA A 244 12.52 -20.52 -15.79
CA ALA A 244 12.13 -21.68 -16.60
C ALA A 244 10.90 -21.38 -17.46
N TRP A 245 9.90 -20.69 -16.89
CA TRP A 245 8.73 -20.25 -17.63
C TRP A 245 9.08 -19.34 -18.81
N SER A 246 9.98 -18.38 -18.60
CA SER A 246 10.40 -17.48 -19.67
C SER A 246 11.23 -18.16 -20.76
N GLU A 247 11.73 -19.38 -20.50
CA GLU A 247 12.43 -20.23 -21.48
C GLU A 247 11.51 -21.22 -22.21
N GLY A 248 10.22 -21.27 -21.86
CA GLY A 248 9.25 -22.13 -22.52
C GLY A 248 8.83 -23.38 -21.75
N ALA A 249 9.21 -23.53 -20.48
CA ALA A 249 8.79 -24.66 -19.65
C ALA A 249 7.26 -24.80 -19.53
N GLU A 250 6.76 -26.03 -19.36
CA GLU A 250 5.33 -26.28 -19.10
C GLU A 250 4.95 -25.88 -17.67
N PHE A 251 3.71 -25.46 -17.45
CA PHE A 251 3.29 -24.96 -16.14
C PHE A 251 3.40 -26.01 -15.02
N GLN A 252 3.18 -27.28 -15.35
CA GLN A 252 3.36 -28.38 -14.39
C GLN A 252 4.80 -28.49 -13.89
N GLU A 253 5.79 -28.15 -14.72
CA GLU A 253 7.19 -28.15 -14.33
C GLU A 253 7.46 -27.08 -13.25
N LEU A 254 6.84 -25.92 -13.35
CA LEU A 254 7.01 -24.83 -12.37
C LEU A 254 6.58 -25.27 -10.96
N LEU A 255 5.54 -26.09 -10.87
CA LEU A 255 5.02 -26.63 -9.61
C LEU A 255 5.99 -27.62 -8.94
N SER A 256 6.99 -28.13 -9.68
CA SER A 256 8.07 -28.92 -9.08
C SER A 256 9.15 -28.05 -8.42
N TYR A 257 9.13 -26.73 -8.62
CA TYR A 257 10.12 -25.79 -8.10
C TYR A 257 9.68 -25.05 -6.85
N THR A 258 8.44 -25.22 -6.40
CA THR A 258 7.85 -24.48 -5.29
C THR A 258 6.67 -25.23 -4.69
N ASP A 259 6.40 -25.05 -3.40
CA ASP A 259 5.17 -25.50 -2.75
C ASP A 259 4.02 -24.46 -2.82
N ALA A 260 4.30 -23.30 -3.41
CA ALA A 260 3.30 -22.27 -3.69
C ALA A 260 2.13 -22.83 -4.49
N GLN A 261 0.92 -22.42 -4.13
CA GLN A 261 -0.29 -22.87 -4.82
C GLN A 261 -0.29 -22.38 -6.27
N PRO A 262 -0.81 -23.16 -7.24
CA PRO A 262 -0.85 -22.76 -8.65
C PRO A 262 -1.44 -21.37 -8.89
N GLY A 263 -2.52 -21.03 -8.17
CA GLY A 263 -3.14 -19.70 -8.26
C GLY A 263 -2.26 -18.56 -7.72
N ASP A 264 -1.44 -18.83 -6.71
CA ASP A 264 -0.47 -17.86 -6.18
C ASP A 264 0.63 -17.61 -7.23
N VAL A 265 1.14 -18.66 -7.88
CA VAL A 265 2.13 -18.56 -8.97
C VAL A 265 1.57 -17.73 -10.13
N VAL A 266 0.38 -18.06 -10.63
CA VAL A 266 -0.27 -17.31 -11.72
C VAL A 266 -0.47 -15.84 -11.34
N ARG A 267 -0.95 -15.56 -10.12
CA ARG A 267 -1.15 -14.20 -9.62
C ARG A 267 0.16 -13.42 -9.60
N THR A 268 1.23 -14.00 -9.05
CA THR A 268 2.55 -13.35 -8.97
C THR A 268 3.09 -13.02 -10.36
N PHE A 269 2.96 -13.93 -11.32
CA PHE A 269 3.43 -13.68 -12.70
C PHE A 269 2.59 -12.61 -13.41
N ARG A 270 1.27 -12.60 -13.19
CA ARG A 270 0.41 -11.51 -13.67
C ARG A 270 0.79 -10.17 -13.07
N MET A 271 1.16 -10.13 -11.78
CA MET A 271 1.70 -8.92 -11.15
C MET A 271 3.04 -8.49 -11.77
N ALA A 272 3.95 -9.41 -12.07
CA ALA A 272 5.19 -9.09 -12.80
C ALA A 272 4.90 -8.51 -14.20
N ILE A 273 3.90 -9.05 -14.92
CA ILE A 273 3.42 -8.50 -16.20
C ILE A 273 2.85 -7.08 -16.02
N GLN A 274 2.19 -6.77 -14.90
CA GLN A 274 1.78 -5.40 -14.57
C GLN A 274 2.98 -4.48 -14.40
N LEU A 275 4.05 -4.94 -13.74
CA LEU A 275 5.27 -4.12 -13.58
C LEU A 275 5.90 -3.79 -14.94
N ILE A 276 5.93 -4.74 -15.89
CA ILE A 276 6.39 -4.47 -17.26
C ILE A 276 5.55 -3.37 -17.92
N ARG A 277 4.22 -3.44 -17.77
CA ARG A 277 3.31 -2.40 -18.28
C ARG A 277 3.58 -1.04 -17.67
N GLN A 278 3.78 -0.97 -16.35
CA GLN A 278 4.12 0.27 -15.67
C GLN A 278 5.46 0.84 -16.14
N LEU A 279 6.47 0.01 -16.41
CA LEU A 279 7.78 0.44 -16.92
C LEU A 279 7.72 1.05 -18.33
N HIS A 280 6.71 0.74 -19.14
CA HIS A 280 6.59 1.36 -20.48
C HIS A 280 6.39 2.88 -20.40
N LYS A 281 5.68 3.41 -19.39
CA LYS A 281 5.44 4.86 -19.25
C LYS A 281 6.73 5.66 -19.03
N PRO A 282 7.58 5.37 -18.01
CA PRO A 282 8.84 6.06 -17.84
C PRO A 282 9.80 5.82 -19.00
N VAL A 283 9.87 4.61 -19.55
CA VAL A 283 10.73 4.32 -20.73
C VAL A 283 10.28 5.12 -21.95
N HIS A 284 8.99 5.31 -22.17
CA HIS A 284 8.47 6.16 -23.25
C HIS A 284 8.87 7.63 -23.08
N ALA A 285 8.94 8.12 -21.84
CA ALA A 285 9.33 9.49 -21.54
C ALA A 285 10.84 9.77 -21.73
N MET A 286 11.67 8.76 -21.96
CA MET A 286 13.13 8.90 -22.19
C MET A 286 13.43 9.37 -23.62
N VAL A 287 13.11 10.62 -23.95
CA VAL A 287 13.29 11.19 -25.30
C VAL A 287 14.78 11.46 -25.59
N ASP A 288 15.58 11.76 -24.56
CA ASP A 288 16.98 12.19 -24.72
C ASP A 288 17.94 11.03 -25.03
N GLU A 289 17.54 9.77 -24.82
CA GLU A 289 18.35 8.57 -25.06
C GLU A 289 17.61 7.56 -25.98
N PRO A 290 17.45 7.83 -27.29
CA PRO A 290 16.61 7.03 -28.17
C PRO A 290 17.08 5.57 -28.34
N GLU A 291 18.40 5.34 -28.39
CA GLU A 291 18.95 3.98 -28.49
C GLU A 291 18.67 3.16 -27.22
N ARG A 292 18.86 3.77 -26.04
CA ARG A 292 18.57 3.13 -24.75
C ARG A 292 17.07 2.84 -24.64
N GLN A 293 16.24 3.80 -25.03
CA GLN A 293 14.79 3.63 -25.08
C GLN A 293 14.39 2.45 -25.98
N ARG A 294 14.98 2.31 -27.17
CA ARG A 294 14.69 1.19 -28.08
C ARG A 294 15.04 -0.14 -27.43
N VAL A 295 16.25 -0.29 -26.89
CA VAL A 295 16.71 -1.52 -26.23
C VAL A 295 15.78 -1.91 -25.08
N LEU A 296 15.41 -0.96 -24.21
CA LEU A 296 14.49 -1.21 -23.11
C LEU A 296 13.10 -1.62 -23.60
N ARG A 297 12.56 -0.96 -24.62
CA ARG A 297 11.25 -1.32 -25.19
C ARG A 297 11.25 -2.73 -25.77
N GLU A 298 12.30 -3.11 -26.49
CA GLU A 298 12.45 -4.45 -27.06
C GLU A 298 12.55 -5.51 -25.97
N LEU A 299 13.38 -5.28 -24.95
CA LEU A 299 13.54 -6.19 -23.81
C LEU A 299 12.23 -6.36 -23.02
N LEU A 300 11.53 -5.26 -22.72
CA LEU A 300 10.25 -5.29 -22.01
C LEU A 300 9.18 -6.03 -22.83
N ALA A 301 9.09 -5.76 -24.13
CA ALA A 301 8.13 -6.42 -25.02
C ALA A 301 8.41 -7.93 -25.13
N GLU A 302 9.68 -8.32 -25.24
CA GLU A 302 10.07 -9.73 -25.30
C GLU A 302 9.80 -10.46 -23.98
N THR A 303 10.17 -9.86 -22.85
CA THR A 303 9.90 -10.43 -21.52
C THR A 303 8.39 -10.56 -21.29
N HIS A 304 7.61 -9.56 -21.69
CA HIS A 304 6.15 -9.61 -21.62
C HIS A 304 5.58 -10.77 -22.43
N ARG A 305 6.04 -10.97 -23.67
CA ARG A 305 5.59 -12.10 -24.51
C ARG A 305 5.92 -13.46 -23.88
N ARG A 306 7.12 -13.61 -23.31
CA ARG A 306 7.56 -14.87 -22.67
C ARG A 306 6.79 -15.20 -21.41
N LEU A 307 6.45 -14.20 -20.60
CA LEU A 307 5.66 -14.39 -19.38
C LEU A 307 4.17 -14.59 -19.68
N LYS A 308 3.60 -13.85 -20.64
CA LYS A 308 2.18 -13.84 -20.96
C LYS A 308 1.82 -14.91 -22.00
N ARG A 309 1.78 -16.17 -21.56
CA ARG A 309 1.33 -17.32 -22.36
C ARG A 309 0.55 -18.32 -21.50
N ASP A 310 -0.12 -19.26 -22.17
CA ASP A 310 -0.74 -20.45 -21.56
C ASP A 310 -1.57 -20.15 -20.31
N GLU A 311 -1.39 -20.88 -19.20
CA GLU A 311 -2.16 -20.76 -17.97
C GLU A 311 -2.14 -19.34 -17.37
N ILE A 312 -1.07 -18.57 -17.64
CA ILE A 312 -0.93 -17.20 -17.15
C ILE A 312 -1.80 -16.23 -17.96
N ASP A 313 -2.02 -16.51 -19.25
CA ASP A 313 -2.89 -15.77 -20.19
C ASP A 313 -4.22 -16.50 -20.47
N ALA A 314 -4.65 -17.40 -19.57
CA ALA A 314 -5.80 -18.28 -19.78
C ALA A 314 -7.11 -17.57 -20.16
N GLU A 315 -7.35 -16.34 -19.68
CA GLU A 315 -8.55 -15.57 -20.07
C GLU A 315 -8.58 -15.29 -21.57
N ARG A 316 -7.45 -14.89 -22.16
CA ARG A 316 -7.36 -14.63 -23.60
C ARG A 316 -7.64 -15.90 -24.39
N GLN A 317 -7.12 -17.04 -23.94
CA GLN A 317 -7.34 -18.33 -24.59
C GLN A 317 -8.81 -18.75 -24.52
N LEU A 318 -9.45 -18.61 -23.36
CA LEU A 318 -10.88 -18.87 -23.19
C LEU A 318 -11.72 -17.96 -24.08
N ARG A 319 -11.38 -16.67 -24.18
CA ARG A 319 -12.07 -15.74 -25.09
C ARG A 319 -11.87 -16.14 -26.55
N GLN A 320 -10.66 -16.51 -26.97
CA GLN A 320 -10.39 -16.96 -28.33
C GLN A 320 -11.15 -18.24 -28.70
N SER A 321 -11.23 -19.21 -27.79
CA SER A 321 -12.07 -20.40 -27.99
C SER A 321 -13.56 -20.05 -28.03
N LEU A 322 -14.01 -19.13 -27.17
CA LEU A 322 -15.39 -18.66 -27.17
C LEU A 322 -15.74 -17.88 -28.45
N HIS A 323 -14.82 -17.06 -29.00
CA HIS A 323 -15.03 -16.39 -30.30
C HIS A 323 -15.12 -17.40 -31.45
N ALA A 324 -14.45 -18.55 -31.34
CA ALA A 324 -14.51 -19.60 -32.34
C ALA A 324 -15.82 -20.42 -32.27
N ASP A 325 -16.38 -20.59 -31.08
CA ASP A 325 -17.55 -21.45 -30.83
C ASP A 325 -18.89 -20.68 -30.65
N ALA A 326 -18.84 -19.42 -30.27
CA ALA A 326 -19.97 -18.57 -29.92
C ALA A 326 -19.78 -17.17 -30.52
N GLY A 327 -20.71 -16.74 -31.39
CA GLY A 327 -20.67 -15.42 -32.01
C GLY A 327 -20.53 -14.27 -31.00
N ASP A 328 -20.04 -13.12 -31.47
CA ASP A 328 -19.54 -11.97 -30.68
C ASP A 328 -20.46 -11.48 -29.54
N GLU A 329 -21.77 -11.76 -29.61
CA GLU A 329 -22.78 -11.39 -28.60
C GLU A 329 -22.54 -12.03 -27.20
N ILE A 330 -21.97 -13.24 -27.11
CA ILE A 330 -21.70 -13.88 -25.80
C ILE A 330 -20.45 -13.29 -25.13
N LEU A 331 -19.51 -12.75 -25.91
CA LEU A 331 -18.27 -12.17 -25.40
C LEU A 331 -18.42 -10.76 -24.85
N GLU A 332 -19.37 -9.98 -25.36
CA GLU A 332 -19.76 -8.69 -24.77
C GLU A 332 -20.43 -8.86 -23.39
N ALA A 333 -21.04 -10.02 -23.13
CA ALA A 333 -21.70 -10.33 -21.86
C ALA A 333 -20.75 -10.87 -20.77
N LEU A 334 -19.51 -11.23 -21.13
CA LEU A 334 -18.53 -11.71 -20.15
C LEU A 334 -17.90 -10.52 -19.41
N PRO A 335 -17.88 -10.55 -18.06
CA PRO A 335 -17.26 -9.50 -17.27
C PRO A 335 -15.80 -9.35 -17.71
N HIS A 336 -15.44 -8.14 -18.14
CA HIS A 336 -14.05 -7.79 -18.42
C HIS A 336 -13.24 -7.93 -17.13
N GLU A 337 -12.04 -8.53 -17.18
CA GLU A 337 -10.97 -8.09 -16.29
C GLU A 337 -10.68 -6.62 -16.65
N ARG A 338 -11.51 -5.69 -16.15
CA ARG A 338 -10.98 -4.40 -15.76
C ARG A 338 -10.03 -4.72 -14.64
N ILE A 339 -8.78 -5.01 -14.99
CA ILE A 339 -7.68 -4.57 -14.15
C ILE A 339 -7.94 -3.07 -14.07
N GLU A 340 -8.63 -2.65 -13.01
CA GLU A 340 -8.65 -1.26 -12.61
C GLU A 340 -7.19 -0.87 -12.58
N GLU A 341 -6.79 0.01 -13.50
CA GLU A 341 -5.56 0.74 -13.37
C GLU A 341 -5.72 1.54 -12.08
N GLU A 342 -5.47 0.91 -10.92
CA GLU A 342 -5.33 1.59 -9.62
C GLU A 342 -4.00 2.35 -9.62
N GLY A 343 -3.77 3.15 -10.66
CA GLY A 343 -3.18 4.45 -10.45
C GLY A 343 -4.33 5.35 -10.00
N ILE A 344 -4.12 6.18 -8.99
CA ILE A 344 -4.99 7.34 -8.76
C ILE A 344 -5.16 8.00 -10.12
N ASP A 345 -6.39 8.00 -10.62
CA ASP A 345 -6.78 8.64 -11.87
C ASP A 345 -6.23 10.07 -11.82
N ASP A 346 -5.34 10.39 -12.77
CA ASP A 346 -4.76 11.72 -12.86
C ASP A 346 -5.90 12.77 -13.00
N GLU A 347 -7.09 12.38 -13.49
CA GLU A 347 -8.31 13.19 -13.55
C GLU A 347 -8.97 13.39 -12.17
N ALA A 348 -9.02 12.36 -11.32
CA ALA A 348 -9.50 12.48 -9.93
C ALA A 348 -8.54 13.32 -9.07
N LEU A 349 -7.23 13.22 -9.32
CA LEU A 349 -6.23 14.06 -8.68
C LEU A 349 -6.31 15.50 -9.18
N GLU A 350 -6.50 15.72 -10.49
CA GLU A 350 -6.77 17.05 -11.04
C GLU A 350 -8.06 17.65 -10.51
N HIS A 351 -9.11 16.86 -10.29
CA HIS A 351 -10.36 17.34 -9.71
C HIS A 351 -10.19 17.79 -8.25
N LEU A 352 -9.41 17.02 -7.46
CA LEU A 352 -8.99 17.42 -6.11
C LEU A 352 -8.16 18.72 -6.11
N LEU A 353 -7.31 18.92 -7.14
CA LEU A 353 -6.49 20.11 -7.30
C LEU A 353 -7.27 21.33 -7.82
N LYS A 354 -8.31 21.13 -8.65
CA LYS A 354 -9.11 22.19 -9.28
C LYS A 354 -10.21 22.73 -8.35
N ASP A 355 -10.79 21.90 -7.49
CA ASP A 355 -11.90 22.33 -6.62
C ASP A 355 -11.47 23.18 -5.40
N GLU A 356 -10.19 23.16 -5.01
CA GLU A 356 -9.74 23.78 -3.75
C GLU A 356 -9.09 25.17 -3.87
N LEU A 357 -9.09 25.77 -5.07
CA LEU A 357 -8.76 27.20 -5.24
C LEU A 357 -9.96 28.14 -5.02
N ARG A 358 -11.15 27.61 -4.71
CA ARG A 358 -12.22 28.40 -4.13
C ARG A 358 -12.05 28.45 -2.61
N VAL A 359 -11.39 29.51 -2.15
CA VAL A 359 -11.51 29.98 -0.76
C VAL A 359 -12.99 30.21 -0.48
N THR A 360 -13.69 29.19 0.01
CA THR A 360 -15.03 29.38 0.57
C THR A 360 -14.83 29.89 1.99
N GLU A 361 -15.13 31.16 2.21
CA GLU A 361 -15.32 31.73 3.53
C GLU A 361 -16.21 30.81 4.37
N PRO A 362 -15.94 30.64 5.68
CA PRO A 362 -16.80 29.85 6.53
C PRO A 362 -18.23 30.44 6.51
N PRO A 363 -19.28 29.61 6.49
CA PRO A 363 -20.65 30.10 6.44
C PRO A 363 -20.94 30.97 7.67
N ARG A 364 -21.29 32.24 7.45
CA ARG A 364 -21.83 33.12 8.49
C ARG A 364 -23.06 32.45 9.08
N ALA A 365 -23.04 32.21 10.40
CA ALA A 365 -24.20 31.77 11.14
C ALA A 365 -25.33 32.79 10.96
N ALA A 366 -26.42 32.38 10.31
CA ALA A 366 -27.64 33.16 10.24
C ALA A 366 -28.27 33.20 11.64
N LEU A 367 -28.29 34.38 12.25
CA LEU A 367 -29.19 34.67 13.36
C LEU A 367 -30.63 34.80 12.80
N PRO A 368 -31.66 34.34 13.50
CA PRO A 368 -33.03 34.42 13.02
C PRO A 368 -33.53 35.87 13.03
N GLU A 369 -34.10 36.30 11.90
CA GLU A 369 -34.79 37.59 11.81
C GLU A 369 -36.17 37.49 12.47
N ASP A 370 -36.38 38.32 13.48
CA ASP A 370 -37.68 38.58 14.09
C ASP A 370 -38.27 39.83 13.42
N GLY A 371 -39.39 39.66 12.72
CA GLY A 371 -40.12 40.76 12.09
C GLY A 371 -40.95 41.52 13.13
N GLY A 372 -40.76 42.84 13.22
CA GLY A 372 -41.53 43.65 14.17
C GLY A 372 -41.31 45.16 14.03
N ASN A 373 -42.04 45.74 13.09
CA ASN A 373 -42.21 47.15 12.75
C ASN A 373 -42.31 48.14 13.94
N GLY A 374 -41.65 49.31 13.89
CA GLY A 374 -41.97 50.42 14.82
C GLY A 374 -40.96 51.57 14.97
N ALA A 375 -41.01 52.56 14.07
CA ALA A 375 -40.94 54.01 14.31
C ALA A 375 -39.72 54.70 15.00
N ARG A 376 -39.25 55.75 14.29
CA ARG A 376 -38.61 57.04 14.73
C ARG A 376 -37.09 57.10 14.99
N SER A 377 -36.41 57.88 14.12
CA SER A 377 -35.20 58.71 14.36
C SER A 377 -35.31 59.56 15.66
N PRO A 378 -34.22 60.05 16.31
CA PRO A 378 -33.12 60.79 15.64
C PRO A 378 -31.69 60.80 16.27
N ALA A 379 -30.77 61.43 15.53
CA ALA A 379 -29.65 62.29 15.95
C ALA A 379 -28.27 61.72 16.42
N VAL A 380 -27.24 62.29 15.77
CA VAL A 380 -25.77 62.36 15.98
C VAL A 380 -25.49 63.17 17.29
N PRO A 381 -24.37 63.02 18.08
CA PRO A 381 -22.99 63.38 17.64
C PRO A 381 -21.73 62.78 18.31
N HIS A 382 -20.60 63.05 17.62
CA HIS A 382 -19.17 63.18 17.97
C HIS A 382 -18.68 63.01 19.42
N GLU A 383 -17.44 62.46 19.59
CA GLU A 383 -16.23 63.10 20.18
C GLU A 383 -15.07 62.09 20.36
N GLN A 384 -13.89 62.30 19.74
CA GLN A 384 -12.61 62.82 20.30
C GLN A 384 -11.65 61.78 20.97
N THR A 385 -10.50 61.56 20.32
CA THR A 385 -9.16 61.24 20.90
C THR A 385 -8.71 62.33 21.90
N PRO A 386 -7.72 62.16 22.84
CA PRO A 386 -6.37 61.61 22.56
C PRO A 386 -5.52 61.00 23.74
N ALA A 387 -4.32 60.48 23.35
CA ALA A 387 -2.97 60.56 23.98
C ALA A 387 -2.55 59.81 25.29
N THR A 388 -1.49 59.00 25.09
CA THR A 388 -0.29 58.55 25.89
C THR A 388 0.30 59.51 26.95
N PRO A 389 1.41 59.21 27.70
CA PRO A 389 2.18 57.99 28.10
C PRO A 389 2.51 58.04 29.65
N PRO A 390 3.63 57.56 30.29
CA PRO A 390 4.82 56.76 29.91
C PRO A 390 5.30 55.64 30.88
N GLU A 391 6.46 55.05 30.52
CA GLU A 391 7.30 54.00 31.12
C GLU A 391 7.78 54.20 32.58
N ALA A 392 8.12 53.09 33.27
CA ALA A 392 9.42 52.89 33.98
C ALA A 392 9.53 51.54 34.74
N THR A 393 10.54 50.73 34.35
CA THR A 393 11.51 49.92 35.14
C THR A 393 11.18 49.31 36.52
N SER A 394 11.50 48.01 36.71
CA SER A 394 12.47 47.47 37.71
C SER A 394 12.44 45.93 37.79
N GLU A 395 13.54 45.37 38.29
CA GLU A 395 14.06 44.00 38.12
C GLU A 395 13.92 43.19 39.48
N PRO A 396 14.70 42.12 39.80
CA PRO A 396 14.25 40.72 39.97
C PRO A 396 14.40 40.10 41.40
N ALA A 397 13.95 38.84 41.60
CA ALA A 397 14.41 37.81 42.58
C ALA A 397 13.37 36.66 42.67
N ALA A 398 13.54 35.44 43.19
CA ALA A 398 14.60 34.45 43.43
C ALA A 398 13.96 33.36 44.36
N ALA A 399 14.51 32.14 44.35
CA ALA A 399 14.47 31.10 45.41
C ALA A 399 13.36 30.01 45.48
N SER A 400 13.87 28.77 45.43
CA SER A 400 13.37 27.43 45.84
C SER A 400 12.89 27.34 47.32
N PRO A 401 12.33 26.23 47.90
CA PRO A 401 12.82 24.82 47.80
C PRO A 401 11.82 23.61 48.00
N ARG A 402 12.36 22.41 47.65
CA ARG A 402 12.28 21.02 48.21
C ARG A 402 11.07 20.49 49.04
N ALA A 403 10.50 19.36 48.56
CA ALA A 403 10.30 17.96 49.11
C ALA A 403 10.26 17.71 50.66
N PRO A 404 9.66 16.61 51.23
CA PRO A 404 9.81 15.19 50.80
C PRO A 404 8.70 14.14 51.22
N SER A 405 9.04 12.85 51.05
CA SER A 405 8.53 11.59 51.69
C SER A 405 7.57 10.73 50.84
N SER A 406 7.61 9.38 50.77
CA SER A 406 8.56 8.29 51.11
C SER A 406 7.94 6.95 50.62
N LEU A 407 8.81 5.99 50.24
CA LEU A 407 8.65 4.58 49.77
C LEU A 407 7.96 3.63 50.82
N PRO A 408 7.75 2.27 50.62
CA PRO A 408 8.45 1.31 49.72
C PRO A 408 7.67 0.08 49.16
N GLY A 409 8.35 -0.72 48.31
CA GLY A 409 8.17 -2.19 48.26
C GLY A 409 8.26 -2.86 46.87
N GLU A 410 9.43 -3.43 46.52
CA GLU A 410 9.60 -4.51 45.51
C GLU A 410 9.36 -5.89 46.15
N PRO A 411 9.22 -6.99 45.36
CA PRO A 411 10.41 -7.75 44.94
C PRO A 411 10.41 -8.29 43.49
N GLU A 412 11.60 -8.76 43.11
CA GLU A 412 12.15 -9.26 41.84
C GLU A 412 11.43 -10.43 41.13
N SER A 413 11.55 -10.50 39.80
CA SER A 413 12.21 -11.63 39.08
C SER A 413 12.19 -11.42 37.54
N ALA A 414 13.37 -11.50 36.94
CA ALA A 414 13.61 -11.60 35.49
C ALA A 414 13.38 -13.07 35.01
N PRO A 415 13.34 -13.36 33.69
CA PRO A 415 14.55 -13.35 32.87
C PRO A 415 14.43 -12.64 31.50
N GLU A 416 15.61 -12.44 30.92
CA GLU A 416 15.99 -11.84 29.66
C GLU A 416 15.64 -12.68 28.41
N GLU A 417 16.03 -12.13 27.25
CA GLU A 417 16.09 -12.67 25.87
C GLU A 417 14.85 -12.36 25.01
N SER A 418 14.93 -11.71 23.84
CA SER A 418 16.03 -11.57 22.89
C SER A 418 15.84 -10.33 21.99
N GLU A 419 16.94 -9.62 21.74
CA GLU A 419 17.08 -8.61 20.70
C GLU A 419 17.22 -9.32 19.34
N GLU A 420 16.29 -9.11 18.41
CA GLU A 420 16.47 -9.52 17.02
C GLU A 420 17.42 -8.53 16.32
N ALA A 421 18.70 -8.88 16.32
CA ALA A 421 19.71 -8.30 15.47
C ALA A 421 19.44 -8.67 14.00
N PHE A 422 19.33 -7.66 13.14
CA PHE A 422 19.35 -7.81 11.69
C PHE A 422 20.70 -8.41 11.27
N ALA A 423 20.71 -9.69 10.91
CA ALA A 423 21.87 -10.35 10.34
C ALA A 423 22.13 -9.80 8.92
N PHE A 424 23.12 -8.92 8.83
CA PHE A 424 23.86 -8.65 7.60
C PHE A 424 24.57 -9.96 7.18
N PHE A 425 24.41 -10.38 5.93
CA PHE A 425 25.17 -11.49 5.37
C PHE A 425 26.65 -11.13 5.30
N ASP A 426 27.44 -11.61 6.27
CA ASP A 426 28.89 -11.69 6.16
C ASP A 426 29.22 -12.90 5.28
N LEU A 427 29.75 -12.62 4.09
CA LEU A 427 30.36 -13.59 3.19
C LEU A 427 31.86 -13.52 3.43
N ASP A 428 32.38 -14.34 4.35
CA ASP A 428 33.75 -14.87 4.31
C ASP A 428 33.98 -15.84 5.47
N ALA A 429 34.09 -17.13 5.16
CA ALA A 429 34.90 -18.16 5.82
C ALA A 429 34.29 -19.55 5.56
N GLU A 430 34.87 -20.28 4.60
CA GLU A 430 35.27 -21.69 4.81
C GLU A 430 35.95 -22.19 3.53
N GLU A 431 37.26 -22.01 3.52
CA GLU A 431 38.18 -22.82 2.74
C GLU A 431 38.97 -23.69 3.73
N ALA A 432 39.19 -24.95 3.35
CA ALA A 432 40.00 -26.00 4.00
C ALA A 432 39.37 -26.84 5.13
N ALA A 433 38.85 -28.03 4.78
CA ALA A 433 39.49 -29.31 5.14
C ALA A 433 38.73 -30.53 4.60
N SER A 434 39.45 -31.31 3.78
CA SER A 434 39.26 -32.72 3.36
C SER A 434 38.08 -33.14 2.48
#